data_AF-A0A3B0ZN78-F1
#
_entry.id   AF-A0A3B0ZN78-F1
#
_cell.length_a   1.000
_cell.length_b   1.000
_cell.length_c   1.000
_cell.angle_alpha   90.00
_cell.angle_beta   90.00
_cell.angle_gamma   90.00
#
_symmetry.space_group_name_H-M   'P 1'
#
loop_
_entity.id
_entity.type
_entity.pdbx_description
1 polymer ?
#
loop_
_entity_poly.entity_id
_entity_poly.type
_entity_poly.pdbx_seq_one_letter_code
_entity_poly.pdbx_strand_id
1 'polypeptide(L)'
;NGVAFDVNYSTVETVTSNVTATNLTINNSGNAGDTVNLGASVFAASTSMANVNYQIADKTNITVRALGLSNLNLSDSILLTNGDLTITANAINDTRVDTTASLISANRLVLDGVNQMGNATNGMTTDVSELSVINHSGEIYLIEQDTTTQDGIELIDISNSTGVIAVSTDTGSITSTANLQTSGALNLTAAADIRLSGSNELSGVLTLNGSTVNVNNRTATSLASVNADDLTITSRGSIISSGAIVVNNNTATALARLTSTTGSITLDNADNNFDIVTLQAANDASLVESGEITIRETAAGGALNISSNGNMLVGDLTAETMTLQSDSGAIVDASSFLAASTVTLSAASGIGGGTVSHVSGSEGFDNLDTSGAINTQTATLSAINTTSGTVNINNSGELNVRDLRNRGDIILKNSGDILLQATQGSGALIGAIDANYGGNTSSSVYAGSVVILNESANSVRTAG
;
A
#
# COMPACT_ATOMS: atom_id res chain seq x y z
N ASN A 1 46.39 -6.43 16.29
CA ASN A 1 46.71 -7.08 17.59
C ASN A 1 45.89 -6.43 18.68
N GLY A 2 44.70 -6.95 18.97
CA GLY A 2 43.90 -6.47 20.12
C GLY A 2 44.44 -7.09 21.40
N VAL A 3 44.76 -6.26 22.40
CA VAL A 3 45.06 -6.70 23.76
C VAL A 3 43.76 -6.70 24.54
N ALA A 4 43.37 -7.82 25.13
CA ALA A 4 42.22 -7.90 26.04
C ALA A 4 42.69 -7.60 27.46
N PHE A 5 41.95 -6.75 28.19
CA PHE A 5 42.20 -6.42 29.60
C PHE A 5 41.04 -6.90 30.44
N ASP A 6 41.27 -7.92 31.26
CA ASP A 6 40.30 -8.36 32.27
C ASP A 6 40.68 -7.77 33.63
N VAL A 7 39.80 -6.92 34.18
CA VAL A 7 40.01 -6.26 35.47
C VAL A 7 38.91 -6.67 36.43
N ASN A 8 39.28 -7.36 37.51
CA ASN A 8 38.38 -7.72 38.59
C ASN A 8 38.60 -6.80 39.78
N TYR A 9 37.53 -6.28 40.36
CA TYR A 9 37.56 -5.41 41.52
C TYR A 9 36.50 -5.86 42.54
N SER A 10 36.77 -5.64 43.82
CA SER A 10 35.83 -5.92 44.91
C SER A 10 35.94 -4.81 45.95
N THR A 11 34.85 -4.54 46.68
CA THR A 11 34.78 -3.56 47.79
C THR A 11 35.06 -2.10 47.44
N VAL A 12 35.10 -1.75 46.16
CA VAL A 12 35.23 -0.36 45.68
C VAL A 12 33.88 0.14 45.16
N GLU A 13 33.57 1.41 45.42
CA GLU A 13 32.34 2.05 44.94
C GLU A 13 32.48 2.56 43.50
N THR A 14 33.69 2.94 43.08
CA THR A 14 33.96 3.50 41.75
C THR A 14 35.28 2.98 41.19
N VAL A 15 35.26 2.63 39.91
CA VAL A 15 36.45 2.32 39.10
C VAL A 15 36.51 3.32 37.95
N THR A 16 37.66 3.93 37.70
CA THR A 16 37.85 4.82 36.55
C THR A 16 38.71 4.16 35.49
N SER A 17 38.17 4.02 34.28
CA SER A 17 38.86 3.48 33.12
C SER A 17 39.25 4.59 32.15
N ASN A 18 40.55 4.73 31.90
CA ASN A 18 41.11 5.62 30.86
C ASN A 18 41.57 4.82 29.63
N VAL A 19 41.01 3.62 29.42
CA VAL A 19 41.41 2.73 28.32
C VAL A 19 40.78 3.21 27.02
N THR A 20 41.59 3.54 26.02
CA THR A 20 41.15 3.68 24.63
C THR A 20 41.01 2.30 23.99
N ALA A 21 39.82 1.96 23.49
CA ALA A 21 39.54 0.64 22.95
C ALA A 21 38.57 0.72 21.78
N THR A 22 38.80 -0.10 20.74
CA THR A 22 37.86 -0.21 19.62
C THR A 22 36.53 -0.79 20.08
N ASN A 23 36.52 -1.73 21.02
CA ASN A 23 35.30 -2.38 21.50
C ASN A 23 35.26 -2.34 23.03
N LEU A 24 34.14 -1.89 23.57
CA LEU A 24 33.78 -2.07 24.98
C LEU A 24 32.58 -3.01 25.07
N THR A 25 32.74 -4.12 25.79
CA THR A 25 31.62 -5.03 26.08
C THR A 25 31.21 -4.89 27.54
N ILE A 26 29.93 -4.64 27.78
CA ILE A 26 29.32 -4.49 29.10
C ILE A 26 28.36 -5.65 29.31
N ASN A 27 28.57 -6.43 30.37
CA ASN A 27 27.72 -7.55 30.73
C ASN A 27 27.25 -7.39 32.19
N ASN A 28 26.03 -7.86 32.47
CA ASN A 28 25.55 -8.05 33.84
C ASN A 28 25.86 -9.49 34.33
N SER A 29 25.40 -9.84 35.54
CA SER A 29 25.61 -11.17 36.12
C SER A 29 24.86 -12.30 35.40
N GLY A 30 23.91 -11.98 34.53
CA GLY A 30 23.01 -12.93 33.88
C GLY A 30 21.86 -13.42 34.76
N ASN A 31 21.78 -12.95 36.01
CA ASN A 31 20.62 -13.19 36.86
C ASN A 31 19.43 -12.35 36.38
N ALA A 32 18.22 -12.89 36.53
CA ALA A 32 17.01 -12.18 36.17
C ALA A 32 16.83 -10.91 37.03
N GLY A 33 16.50 -9.80 36.38
CA GLY A 33 16.29 -8.51 37.03
C GLY A 33 17.56 -7.68 37.26
N ASP A 34 18.75 -8.19 36.91
CA ASP A 34 20.00 -7.45 37.05
C ASP A 34 20.17 -6.43 35.92
N THR A 35 19.52 -5.27 36.08
CA THR A 35 19.44 -4.21 35.07
C THR A 35 20.82 -3.59 34.81
N VAL A 36 21.17 -3.39 33.55
CA VAL A 36 22.36 -2.60 33.17
C VAL A 36 21.96 -1.13 33.10
N ASN A 37 22.72 -0.26 33.76
CA ASN A 37 22.62 1.19 33.59
C ASN A 37 23.80 1.66 32.76
N LEU A 38 23.53 2.40 31.70
CA LEU A 38 24.53 2.99 30.82
C LEU A 38 24.26 4.50 30.70
N GLY A 39 25.30 5.31 30.80
CA GLY A 39 25.28 6.74 30.51
C GLY A 39 26.58 7.14 29.84
N ALA A 40 26.70 8.40 29.40
CA ALA A 40 27.82 8.89 28.59
C ALA A 40 29.20 8.72 29.25
N SER A 41 29.25 8.66 30.59
CA SER A 41 30.50 8.59 31.35
C SER A 41 30.52 7.48 32.41
N VAL A 42 29.45 6.70 32.54
CA VAL A 42 29.36 5.67 33.58
C VAL A 42 28.55 4.48 33.09
N PHE A 43 28.95 3.28 33.50
CA PHE A 43 28.09 2.11 33.42
C PHE A 43 28.16 1.28 34.70
N ALA A 44 27.08 0.56 35.00
CA ALA A 44 26.96 -0.33 36.15
C ALA A 44 25.89 -1.39 35.90
N ALA A 45 25.95 -2.50 36.64
CA ALA A 45 24.81 -3.40 36.78
C ALA A 45 24.10 -3.12 38.11
N SER A 46 22.80 -3.33 38.21
CA SER A 46 22.05 -3.03 39.45
C SER A 46 22.55 -3.82 40.66
N THR A 47 23.13 -4.99 40.43
CA THR A 47 23.76 -5.83 41.46
C THR A 47 25.27 -5.57 41.62
N SER A 48 25.87 -4.68 40.82
CA SER A 48 27.29 -4.36 40.93
C SER A 48 27.57 -3.54 42.19
N MET A 49 28.70 -3.84 42.84
CA MET A 49 29.17 -3.06 43.99
C MET A 49 29.84 -1.74 43.59
N ALA A 50 30.20 -1.60 42.31
CA ALA A 50 30.90 -0.42 41.80
C ALA A 50 30.26 0.11 40.51
N ASN A 51 30.39 1.43 40.33
CA ASN A 51 30.19 2.12 39.08
C ASN A 51 31.51 2.21 38.31
N VAL A 52 31.48 1.99 36.99
CA VAL A 52 32.67 2.13 36.14
C VAL A 52 32.57 3.43 35.35
N ASN A 53 33.40 4.40 35.73
CA ASN A 53 33.57 5.62 34.97
C ASN A 53 34.42 5.34 33.72
N TYR A 54 33.98 5.88 32.59
CA TYR A 54 34.68 5.78 31.31
C TYR A 54 34.45 7.06 30.50
N GLN A 55 35.17 7.21 29.40
CA GLN A 55 34.87 8.21 28.38
C GLN A 55 34.36 7.50 27.14
N ILE A 56 33.16 7.88 26.68
CA ILE A 56 32.57 7.32 25.47
C ILE A 56 33.40 7.63 24.21
N ALA A 57 34.01 8.82 24.15
CA ALA A 57 34.89 9.24 23.06
C ALA A 57 36.15 8.36 22.89
N ASP A 58 36.53 7.62 23.94
CA ASP A 58 37.65 6.66 23.89
C ASP A 58 37.24 5.31 23.30
N LYS A 59 35.95 5.12 22.97
CA LYS A 59 35.37 3.87 22.45
C LYS A 59 34.84 4.08 21.04
N THR A 60 35.17 3.14 20.15
CA THR A 60 34.56 3.12 18.81
C THR A 60 33.21 2.41 18.88
N ASN A 61 33.18 1.16 19.32
CA ASN A 61 31.98 0.35 19.42
C ASN A 61 31.67 0.00 20.88
N ILE A 62 30.38 -0.07 21.19
CA ILE A 62 29.89 -0.54 22.48
C ILE A 62 28.94 -1.71 22.26
N THR A 63 29.16 -2.79 22.99
CA THR A 63 28.25 -3.94 23.05
C THR A 63 27.72 -4.08 24.47
N VAL A 64 26.40 -3.95 24.64
CA VAL A 64 25.72 -4.17 25.91
C VAL A 64 24.98 -5.49 25.87
N ARG A 65 25.22 -6.35 26.87
CA ARG A 65 24.50 -7.62 27.04
C ARG A 65 23.87 -7.66 28.44
N ALA A 66 22.64 -7.21 28.53
CA ALA A 66 21.77 -7.38 29.69
C ALA A 66 21.16 -8.80 29.66
N LEU A 67 21.94 -9.78 30.09
CA LEU A 67 21.61 -11.19 30.09
C LEU A 67 20.53 -11.52 31.14
N GLY A 68 19.89 -12.68 30.99
CA GLY A 68 18.88 -13.17 31.95
C GLY A 68 17.52 -12.46 31.86
N LEU A 69 17.14 -11.98 30.68
CA LEU A 69 15.94 -11.14 30.47
C LEU A 69 15.99 -9.83 31.28
N SER A 70 17.19 -9.28 31.46
CA SER A 70 17.37 -8.02 32.18
C SER A 70 17.19 -6.81 31.28
N ASN A 71 16.84 -5.67 31.87
CA ASN A 71 16.65 -4.42 31.14
C ASN A 71 17.96 -3.65 30.99
N LEU A 72 17.97 -2.70 30.06
CA LEU A 72 18.97 -1.65 29.92
C LEU A 72 18.30 -0.30 30.19
N ASN A 73 18.84 0.46 31.14
CA ASN A 73 18.47 1.85 31.35
C ASN A 73 19.55 2.74 30.74
N LEU A 74 19.12 3.65 29.87
CA LEU A 74 19.96 4.72 29.36
C LEU A 74 19.70 5.96 30.22
N SER A 75 20.72 6.39 30.96
CA SER A 75 20.66 7.47 31.94
C SER A 75 21.16 8.82 31.39
N ASP A 76 21.81 8.78 30.23
CA ASP A 76 22.32 9.92 29.48
C ASP A 76 22.41 9.53 28.00
N SER A 77 22.64 10.51 27.13
CA SER A 77 22.76 10.30 25.68
C SER A 77 24.04 9.53 25.37
N ILE A 78 23.93 8.54 24.48
CA ILE A 78 25.04 7.70 24.04
C ILE A 78 25.49 8.19 22.68
N LEU A 79 26.62 8.92 22.65
CA LEU A 79 27.13 9.58 21.44
C LEU A 79 28.42 8.88 20.96
N LEU A 80 28.29 8.04 19.93
CA LEU A 80 29.39 7.35 19.24
C LEU A 80 29.61 8.00 17.87
N THR A 81 30.70 8.73 17.69
CA THR A 81 30.91 9.56 16.49
C THR A 81 31.06 8.76 15.18
N ASN A 82 31.48 7.49 15.22
CA ASN A 82 31.72 6.68 14.01
C ASN A 82 31.66 5.15 14.27
N GLY A 83 30.90 4.71 15.26
CA GLY A 83 30.89 3.29 15.60
C GLY A 83 29.55 2.77 16.01
N ASP A 84 29.52 1.49 16.32
CA ASP A 84 28.29 0.74 16.44
C ASP A 84 27.89 0.57 17.91
N LEU A 85 26.58 0.65 18.15
CA LEU A 85 25.97 0.24 19.41
C LEU A 85 25.20 -1.06 19.20
N THR A 86 25.64 -2.13 19.86
CA THR A 86 24.94 -3.42 19.86
C THR A 86 24.32 -3.65 21.23
N ILE A 87 23.03 -3.97 21.27
CA ILE A 87 22.27 -4.16 22.51
C ILE A 87 21.55 -5.50 22.49
N THR A 88 21.76 -6.28 23.54
CA THR A 88 20.90 -7.39 23.94
C THR A 88 20.31 -7.07 25.31
N ALA A 89 19.00 -6.96 25.40
CA ALA A 89 18.27 -6.67 26.64
C ALA A 89 16.82 -7.12 26.51
N ASN A 90 16.09 -7.31 27.61
CA ASN A 90 14.65 -7.50 27.53
C ASN A 90 13.92 -6.19 27.15
N ALA A 91 14.24 -5.10 27.84
CA ALA A 91 13.73 -3.77 27.51
C ALA A 91 14.84 -2.72 27.53
N ILE A 92 14.72 -1.69 26.70
CA ILE A 92 15.55 -0.49 26.73
C ILE A 92 14.69 0.68 27.23
N ASN A 93 15.10 1.30 28.33
CA ASN A 93 14.39 2.41 28.95
C ASN A 93 15.20 3.71 28.81
N ASP A 94 14.58 4.76 28.29
CA ASP A 94 15.09 6.12 28.46
C ASP A 94 14.75 6.59 29.88
N THR A 95 15.77 6.81 30.70
CA THR A 95 15.64 7.28 32.08
C THR A 95 16.17 8.70 32.26
N ARG A 96 16.51 9.38 31.15
CA ARG A 96 16.95 10.78 31.18
C ARG A 96 15.83 11.69 31.65
N VAL A 97 16.22 12.79 32.28
CA VAL A 97 15.31 13.88 32.65
C VAL A 97 15.07 14.81 31.47
N ASP A 98 16.05 14.93 30.56
CA ASP A 98 15.99 15.74 29.35
C ASP A 98 15.94 14.83 28.12
N THR A 99 14.89 14.97 27.31
CA THR A 99 14.61 14.19 26.11
C THR A 99 14.65 15.02 24.83
N THR A 100 15.29 16.20 24.87
CA THR A 100 15.31 17.13 23.72
C THR A 100 16.31 16.76 22.62
N ALA A 101 17.29 15.92 22.93
CA ALA A 101 18.29 15.41 21.99
C ALA A 101 18.16 13.88 21.81
N SER A 102 18.61 13.39 20.66
CA SER A 102 18.66 11.95 20.36
C SER A 102 19.35 11.19 21.50
N LEU A 103 18.71 10.09 21.93
CA LEU A 103 19.21 9.25 23.02
C LEU A 103 20.43 8.46 22.60
N ILE A 104 20.44 7.98 21.36
CA ILE A 104 21.50 7.16 20.78
C ILE A 104 21.94 7.84 19.49
N SER A 105 23.21 8.22 19.39
CA SER A 105 23.86 8.62 18.14
C SER A 105 25.00 7.65 17.86
N ALA A 106 24.97 6.99 16.71
CA ALA A 106 25.90 5.93 16.33
C ALA A 106 25.89 5.75 14.81
N ASN A 107 26.91 5.10 14.23
CA ASN A 107 26.83 4.73 12.81
C ASN A 107 25.74 3.68 12.57
N ARG A 108 25.72 2.65 13.43
CA ARG A 108 24.75 1.57 13.39
C ARG A 108 24.22 1.22 14.77
N LEU A 109 22.92 0.99 14.85
CA LEU A 109 22.25 0.39 16.00
C LEU A 109 21.87 -1.06 15.69
N VAL A 110 22.34 -1.99 16.52
CA VAL A 110 21.98 -3.41 16.44
C VAL A 110 21.20 -3.80 17.68
N LEU A 111 19.95 -4.20 17.49
CA LEU A 111 19.04 -4.69 18.53
C LEU A 111 18.92 -6.21 18.37
N ASP A 112 19.57 -6.97 19.24
CA ASP A 112 19.57 -8.44 19.20
C ASP A 112 18.86 -9.00 20.44
N GLY A 113 17.65 -9.54 20.23
CA GLY A 113 16.83 -10.08 21.31
C GLY A 113 16.15 -9.02 22.18
N VAL A 114 16.06 -7.77 21.70
CA VAL A 114 15.35 -6.69 22.39
C VAL A 114 13.86 -6.91 22.28
N ASN A 115 13.14 -7.04 23.40
CA ASN A 115 11.69 -7.20 23.38
C ASN A 115 10.95 -5.86 23.43
N GLN A 116 11.41 -4.88 24.20
CA GLN A 116 10.76 -3.57 24.29
C GLN A 116 11.75 -2.44 24.06
N MET A 117 11.38 -1.48 23.22
CA MET A 117 12.07 -0.18 23.07
C MET A 117 11.05 0.89 22.72
N GLY A 118 10.96 1.95 23.53
CA GLY A 118 9.95 2.99 23.34
C GLY A 118 8.51 2.47 23.47
N ASN A 119 7.54 3.28 23.03
CA ASN A 119 6.13 2.91 22.90
C ASN A 119 5.47 3.70 21.76
N ALA A 120 4.22 3.37 21.42
CA ALA A 120 3.48 3.98 20.31
C ALA A 120 3.30 5.51 20.38
N THR A 121 3.37 6.11 21.58
CA THR A 121 3.25 7.57 21.77
C THR A 121 4.62 8.24 21.87
N ASN A 122 5.62 7.53 22.37
CA ASN A 122 6.97 8.04 22.58
C ASN A 122 7.98 6.98 22.15
N GLY A 123 8.38 7.04 20.89
CA GLY A 123 9.46 6.21 20.36
C GLY A 123 10.81 6.64 20.93
N MET A 124 11.77 5.72 20.93
CA MET A 124 13.12 6.03 21.36
C MET A 124 13.85 6.80 20.26
N THR A 125 14.29 8.02 20.59
CA THR A 125 14.97 8.92 19.65
C THR A 125 16.39 8.45 19.33
N THR A 126 16.75 8.38 18.06
CA THR A 126 18.06 7.99 17.57
C THR A 126 18.59 8.96 16.52
N ASP A 127 19.90 8.88 16.28
CA ASP A 127 20.63 9.52 15.21
C ASP A 127 21.59 8.47 14.65
N VAL A 128 21.06 7.56 13.84
CA VAL A 128 21.76 6.39 13.31
C VAL A 128 21.49 6.19 11.82
N SER A 129 22.55 5.90 11.07
CA SER A 129 22.44 5.66 9.63
C SER A 129 21.91 4.25 9.33
N GLU A 130 22.22 3.27 10.19
CA GLU A 130 21.88 1.87 9.98
C GLU A 130 21.15 1.25 11.19
N LEU A 131 20.08 0.50 10.92
CA LEU A 131 19.35 -0.28 11.92
C LEU A 131 19.38 -1.78 11.58
N SER A 132 19.66 -2.58 12.60
CA SER A 132 19.49 -4.02 12.58
C SER A 132 18.62 -4.47 13.76
N VAL A 133 17.57 -5.25 13.49
CA VAL A 133 16.67 -5.82 14.49
C VAL A 133 16.59 -7.32 14.31
N ILE A 134 17.15 -8.06 15.27
CA ILE A 134 17.33 -9.51 15.18
C ILE A 134 16.69 -10.16 16.41
N ASN A 135 16.03 -11.31 16.22
CA ASN A 135 15.47 -12.11 17.31
C ASN A 135 14.45 -11.36 18.20
N HIS A 136 13.72 -10.40 17.63
CA HIS A 136 12.76 -9.55 18.34
C HIS A 136 11.37 -10.22 18.49
N SER A 137 10.73 -10.07 19.65
CA SER A 137 9.40 -10.66 19.89
C SER A 137 8.35 -9.75 20.55
N GLY A 138 8.68 -8.50 20.90
CA GLY A 138 7.76 -7.58 21.57
C GLY A 138 7.40 -6.36 20.72
N GLU A 139 7.74 -5.16 21.18
CA GLU A 139 7.51 -3.92 20.43
C GLU A 139 8.74 -3.00 20.45
N ILE A 140 9.18 -2.58 19.27
CA ILE A 140 10.21 -1.57 19.08
C ILE A 140 9.59 -0.37 18.40
N TYR A 141 9.70 0.79 19.05
CA TYR A 141 9.32 2.10 18.53
C TYR A 141 10.54 2.99 18.53
N LEU A 142 10.98 3.41 17.35
CA LEU A 142 12.17 4.23 17.13
C LEU A 142 11.81 5.47 16.32
N ILE A 143 12.40 6.60 16.68
CA ILE A 143 12.30 7.86 15.95
C ILE A 143 13.72 8.27 15.55
N GLU A 144 14.01 8.22 14.26
CA GLU A 144 15.28 8.66 13.71
C GLU A 144 15.24 10.16 13.45
N GLN A 145 16.20 10.88 14.01
CA GLN A 145 16.22 12.33 14.05
C GLN A 145 17.47 12.94 13.39
N ASP A 146 18.18 12.25 12.49
CA ASP A 146 19.42 12.76 11.89
C ASP A 146 19.31 14.24 11.47
N THR A 147 19.83 15.11 12.33
CA THR A 147 19.75 16.56 12.17
C THR A 147 20.87 17.09 11.29
N THR A 148 21.80 16.23 10.87
CA THR A 148 23.06 16.62 10.25
C THR A 148 23.08 16.34 8.75
N THR A 149 22.78 15.11 8.34
CA THR A 149 22.82 14.71 6.92
C THR A 149 21.44 14.70 6.28
N GLN A 150 20.39 14.52 7.09
CA GLN A 150 19.00 14.37 6.64
C GLN A 150 18.80 13.19 5.69
N ASP A 151 19.69 12.20 5.74
CA ASP A 151 19.69 11.06 4.81
C ASP A 151 18.63 9.99 5.20
N GLY A 152 18.18 10.02 6.47
CA GLY A 152 17.23 9.05 7.02
C GLY A 152 17.93 7.81 7.54
N ILE A 153 17.32 6.63 7.37
CA ILE A 153 17.82 5.36 7.93
C ILE A 153 17.78 4.21 6.93
N GLU A 154 18.83 3.39 6.91
CA GLU A 154 18.86 2.11 6.21
C GLU A 154 18.58 0.94 7.18
N LEU A 155 17.58 0.12 6.83
CA LEU A 155 17.31 -1.14 7.50
C LEU A 155 18.22 -2.22 6.88
N ILE A 156 19.30 -2.56 7.58
CA ILE A 156 20.33 -3.48 7.07
C ILE A 156 19.97 -4.94 7.34
N ASP A 157 19.27 -5.21 8.44
CA ASP A 157 18.82 -6.56 8.78
C ASP A 157 17.59 -6.49 9.68
N ILE A 158 16.51 -7.12 9.26
CA ILE A 158 15.40 -7.48 10.15
C ILE A 158 15.24 -8.98 9.99
N SER A 159 15.50 -9.75 11.03
CA SER A 159 15.44 -11.21 10.95
C SER A 159 14.96 -11.85 12.24
N ASN A 160 14.28 -13.00 12.09
CA ASN A 160 13.65 -13.74 13.19
C ASN A 160 12.80 -12.83 14.11
N SER A 161 12.11 -11.86 13.51
CA SER A 161 11.31 -10.87 14.22
C SER A 161 9.82 -11.23 14.13
N THR A 162 9.15 -11.22 15.28
CA THR A 162 7.72 -11.61 15.42
C THR A 162 6.89 -10.50 16.06
N GLY A 163 7.55 -9.55 16.72
CA GLY A 163 6.94 -8.38 17.34
C GLY A 163 6.78 -7.18 16.39
N VAL A 164 6.21 -6.10 16.91
CA VAL A 164 6.01 -4.85 16.15
C VAL A 164 7.33 -4.10 16.03
N ILE A 165 7.67 -3.71 14.80
CA ILE A 165 8.76 -2.77 14.53
C ILE A 165 8.15 -1.51 13.93
N ALA A 166 8.25 -0.40 14.64
CA ALA A 166 7.81 0.91 14.23
C ALA A 166 9.00 1.86 14.13
N VAL A 167 9.24 2.38 12.92
CA VAL A 167 10.31 3.34 12.64
C VAL A 167 9.69 4.58 12.03
N SER A 168 9.93 5.72 12.67
CA SER A 168 9.62 7.04 12.14
C SER A 168 10.92 7.78 11.82
N THR A 169 10.97 8.55 10.74
CA THR A 169 12.06 9.50 10.51
C THR A 169 11.51 10.93 10.54
N ASP A 170 12.19 11.83 11.25
CA ASP A 170 11.88 13.27 11.22
C ASP A 170 12.40 13.91 9.91
N THR A 171 13.42 13.30 9.31
CA THR A 171 14.04 13.71 8.04
C THR A 171 14.43 12.48 7.20
N GLY A 172 14.56 12.67 5.89
CA GLY A 172 15.09 11.64 5.00
C GLY A 172 14.17 10.43 4.79
N SER A 173 14.73 9.40 4.16
CA SER A 173 14.00 8.20 3.72
C SER A 173 14.23 7.01 4.64
N ILE A 174 13.33 6.03 4.60
CA ILE A 174 13.58 4.68 5.14
C ILE A 174 13.91 3.76 3.98
N THR A 175 15.12 3.19 3.95
CA THR A 175 15.56 2.37 2.82
C THR A 175 16.04 0.99 3.27
N SER A 176 16.02 0.03 2.35
CA SER A 176 16.66 -1.26 2.54
C SER A 176 16.98 -1.90 1.19
N THR A 177 18.22 -2.35 1.06
CA THR A 177 18.67 -3.25 -0.02
C THR A 177 18.78 -4.72 0.44
N ALA A 178 18.69 -4.95 1.75
CA ALA A 178 18.74 -6.27 2.35
C ALA A 178 17.40 -7.03 2.23
N ASN A 179 17.45 -8.34 2.43
CA ASN A 179 16.23 -9.16 2.50
C ASN A 179 15.70 -9.14 3.94
N LEU A 180 14.70 -8.31 4.21
CA LEU A 180 14.07 -8.21 5.51
C LEU A 180 13.09 -9.37 5.74
N GLN A 181 13.08 -9.96 6.92
CA GLN A 181 12.23 -11.09 7.31
C GLN A 181 11.57 -10.82 8.66
N THR A 182 10.25 -10.61 8.63
CA THR A 182 9.45 -10.44 9.85
C THR A 182 8.05 -11.00 9.67
N SER A 183 7.53 -11.55 10.75
CA SER A 183 6.12 -11.97 10.86
C SER A 183 5.29 -11.03 11.73
N GLY A 184 5.95 -10.10 12.43
CA GLY A 184 5.27 -9.03 13.15
C GLY A 184 4.98 -7.83 12.25
N ALA A 185 4.21 -6.88 12.79
CA ALA A 185 3.86 -5.67 12.05
C ALA A 185 5.09 -4.81 11.78
N LEU A 186 5.18 -4.23 10.58
CA LEU A 186 6.21 -3.27 10.21
C LEU A 186 5.53 -1.93 9.86
N ASN A 187 5.72 -0.96 10.74
CA ASN A 187 5.12 0.36 10.64
C ASN A 187 6.21 1.38 10.32
N LEU A 188 6.20 1.93 9.11
CA LEU A 188 7.23 2.84 8.62
C LEU A 188 6.60 4.19 8.30
N THR A 189 7.12 5.25 8.89
CA THR A 189 6.76 6.64 8.60
C THR A 189 8.02 7.40 8.23
N ALA A 190 8.19 7.72 6.95
CA ALA A 190 9.34 8.49 6.47
C ALA A 190 8.93 9.93 6.18
N ALA A 191 9.81 10.89 6.48
CA ALA A 191 9.65 12.27 6.04
C ALA A 191 9.78 12.43 4.52
N ALA A 192 10.51 11.52 3.87
CA ALA A 192 10.61 11.42 2.41
C ALA A 192 10.08 10.06 1.93
N ASP A 193 10.93 9.18 1.37
CA ASP A 193 10.51 7.96 0.72
C ASP A 193 10.66 6.71 1.60
N ILE A 194 9.92 5.65 1.26
CA ILE A 194 10.13 4.29 1.78
C ILE A 194 10.54 3.39 0.61
N ARG A 195 11.72 2.78 0.67
CA ARG A 195 12.21 1.85 -0.37
C ARG A 195 12.73 0.54 0.23
N LEU A 196 11.91 -0.50 0.19
CA LEU A 196 12.26 -1.86 0.61
C LEU A 196 12.48 -2.73 -0.63
N SER A 197 13.68 -2.64 -1.21
CA SER A 197 13.99 -3.18 -2.54
C SER A 197 14.45 -4.65 -2.54
N GLY A 198 14.91 -5.14 -1.39
CA GLY A 198 15.32 -6.54 -1.23
C GLY A 198 14.20 -7.54 -1.50
N SER A 199 14.55 -8.82 -1.58
CA SER A 199 13.58 -9.92 -1.70
C SER A 199 12.98 -10.24 -0.32
N ASN A 200 12.19 -9.31 0.21
CA ASN A 200 11.72 -9.38 1.59
C ASN A 200 10.73 -10.52 1.83
N GLU A 201 10.55 -10.90 3.09
CA GLU A 201 9.54 -11.83 3.60
C GLU A 201 8.78 -11.15 4.74
N LEU A 202 8.00 -10.15 4.37
CA LEU A 202 7.17 -9.37 5.29
C LEU A 202 5.79 -10.02 5.34
N SER A 203 5.56 -10.84 6.35
CA SER A 203 4.31 -11.61 6.51
C SER A 203 3.34 -11.02 7.54
N GLY A 204 3.81 -10.09 8.38
CA GLY A 204 2.95 -9.25 9.20
C GLY A 204 2.30 -8.11 8.40
N VAL A 205 1.41 -7.37 9.07
CA VAL A 205 0.75 -6.20 8.46
C VAL A 205 1.74 -5.04 8.27
N LEU A 206 1.57 -4.30 7.18
CA LEU A 206 2.37 -3.13 6.86
C LEU A 206 1.57 -1.83 7.02
N THR A 207 2.14 -0.87 7.72
CA THR A 207 1.65 0.51 7.76
C THR A 207 2.73 1.38 7.15
N LEU A 208 2.44 2.06 6.02
CA LEU A 208 3.46 2.77 5.24
C LEU A 208 3.02 4.22 5.03
N ASN A 209 3.86 5.18 5.42
CA ASN A 209 3.64 6.59 5.18
C ASN A 209 4.93 7.23 4.67
N GLY A 210 4.91 7.76 3.44
CA GLY A 210 6.03 8.44 2.81
C GLY A 210 5.66 8.87 1.39
N SER A 211 6.39 9.81 0.80
CA SER A 211 6.08 10.36 -0.53
C SER A 211 6.09 9.27 -1.62
N THR A 212 7.21 8.57 -1.82
CA THR A 212 7.25 7.38 -2.67
C THR A 212 7.39 6.14 -1.81
N VAL A 213 6.50 5.17 -2.00
CA VAL A 213 6.57 3.86 -1.31
C VAL A 213 6.85 2.76 -2.33
N ASN A 214 7.98 2.07 -2.17
CA ASN A 214 8.35 0.90 -2.97
C ASN A 214 8.61 -0.32 -2.08
N VAL A 215 7.86 -1.40 -2.28
CA VAL A 215 8.02 -2.66 -1.55
C VAL A 215 8.10 -3.83 -2.51
N ASN A 216 9.18 -4.62 -2.39
CA ASN A 216 9.32 -5.92 -3.01
C ASN A 216 9.18 -7.03 -1.94
N ASN A 217 8.21 -7.92 -2.08
CA ASN A 217 7.91 -8.95 -1.09
C ASN A 217 7.71 -10.34 -1.74
N ARG A 218 8.36 -11.35 -1.19
CA ARG A 218 8.34 -12.75 -1.64
C ARG A 218 7.17 -13.56 -1.06
N THR A 219 6.45 -12.97 -0.11
CA THR A 219 5.26 -13.55 0.52
C THR A 219 4.02 -12.73 0.14
N ALA A 220 2.85 -13.09 0.65
CA ALA A 220 1.67 -12.23 0.52
C ALA A 220 1.92 -10.91 1.27
N THR A 221 1.40 -9.81 0.73
CA THR A 221 1.53 -8.48 1.36
C THR A 221 0.19 -8.09 1.98
N SER A 222 0.19 -7.89 3.30
CA SER A 222 -0.98 -7.35 4.02
C SER A 222 -0.74 -5.89 4.37
N LEU A 223 -1.65 -5.01 3.94
CA LEU A 223 -1.59 -3.58 4.16
C LEU A 223 -2.62 -3.19 5.23
N ALA A 224 -2.15 -2.62 6.34
CA ALA A 224 -3.01 -1.99 7.33
C ALA A 224 -3.43 -0.59 6.86
N SER A 225 -2.48 0.20 6.38
CA SER A 225 -2.76 1.44 5.66
C SER A 225 -1.54 1.88 4.85
N VAL A 226 -1.80 2.66 3.80
CA VAL A 226 -0.74 3.31 3.02
C VAL A 226 -1.15 4.77 2.77
N ASN A 227 -0.22 5.69 2.97
CA ASN A 227 -0.34 7.09 2.55
C ASN A 227 0.90 7.47 1.75
N ALA A 228 0.73 7.75 0.45
CA ALA A 228 1.82 8.06 -0.45
C ALA A 228 1.39 8.99 -1.60
N ASP A 229 2.35 9.65 -2.23
CA ASP A 229 2.18 10.31 -3.52
C ASP A 229 2.33 9.30 -4.68
N ASP A 230 3.23 8.33 -4.54
CA ASP A 230 3.43 7.24 -5.50
C ASP A 230 3.64 5.91 -4.77
N LEU A 231 2.99 4.85 -5.27
CA LEU A 231 3.03 3.52 -4.68
C LEU A 231 3.45 2.47 -5.70
N THR A 232 4.47 1.69 -5.36
CA THR A 232 4.83 0.46 -6.07
C THR A 232 4.92 -0.69 -5.09
N ILE A 233 4.07 -1.70 -5.25
CA ILE A 233 4.16 -2.95 -4.49
C ILE A 233 4.28 -4.11 -5.46
N THR A 234 5.37 -4.86 -5.35
CA THR A 234 5.53 -6.16 -6.01
C THR A 234 5.48 -7.24 -4.95
N SER A 235 4.50 -8.12 -5.06
CA SER A 235 4.28 -9.25 -4.17
C SER A 235 4.30 -10.55 -4.97
N ARG A 236 4.92 -11.59 -4.42
CA ARG A 236 4.74 -12.93 -4.98
C ARG A 236 3.34 -13.46 -4.68
N GLY A 237 2.89 -13.32 -3.42
CA GLY A 237 1.55 -13.72 -3.01
C GLY A 237 0.50 -12.66 -3.29
N SER A 238 -0.69 -12.84 -2.72
CA SER A 238 -1.77 -11.84 -2.81
C SER A 238 -1.38 -10.52 -2.14
N ILE A 239 -1.97 -9.43 -2.61
CA ILE A 239 -1.92 -8.13 -1.93
C ILE A 239 -3.31 -7.84 -1.37
N ILE A 240 -3.42 -7.65 -0.06
CA ILE A 240 -4.70 -7.46 0.63
C ILE A 240 -4.61 -6.23 1.52
N SER A 241 -5.57 -5.32 1.41
CA SER A 241 -5.71 -4.19 2.33
C SER A 241 -6.78 -4.46 3.38
N SER A 242 -6.49 -4.10 4.63
CA SER A 242 -7.47 -4.08 5.74
C SER A 242 -7.92 -2.67 6.12
N GLY A 243 -7.13 -1.65 5.79
CA GLY A 243 -7.47 -0.23 5.93
C GLY A 243 -7.23 0.54 4.63
N ALA A 244 -7.38 1.86 4.71
CA ALA A 244 -7.31 2.74 3.55
C ALA A 244 -5.93 2.77 2.90
N ILE A 245 -5.92 2.81 1.57
CA ILE A 245 -4.77 3.14 0.75
C ILE A 245 -5.07 4.47 0.06
N VAL A 246 -4.27 5.47 0.40
CA VAL A 246 -4.35 6.81 -0.16
C VAL A 246 -3.11 7.02 -1.01
N VAL A 247 -3.30 7.06 -2.33
CA VAL A 247 -2.28 7.38 -3.32
C VAL A 247 -2.80 8.51 -4.18
N ASN A 248 -2.78 9.70 -3.58
CA ASN A 248 -3.36 10.92 -4.12
C ASN A 248 -2.47 12.10 -3.73
N ASN A 249 -2.06 12.88 -4.73
CA ASN A 249 -1.20 14.05 -4.52
C ASN A 249 -1.91 15.39 -4.85
N ASN A 250 -3.24 15.36 -4.99
CA ASN A 250 -4.12 16.47 -5.38
C ASN A 250 -3.80 17.08 -6.77
N THR A 251 -3.04 16.38 -7.61
CA THR A 251 -2.71 16.82 -8.98
C THR A 251 -3.19 15.85 -10.06
N ALA A 252 -3.89 14.76 -9.68
CA ALA A 252 -4.35 13.71 -10.58
C ALA A 252 -3.20 12.98 -11.31
N THR A 253 -2.02 12.93 -10.69
CA THR A 253 -0.84 12.26 -11.27
C THR A 253 -0.25 11.16 -10.40
N ALA A 254 -0.71 11.03 -9.15
CA ALA A 254 -0.24 9.99 -8.23
C ALA A 254 -0.50 8.60 -8.82
N LEU A 255 0.53 7.75 -8.86
CA LEU A 255 0.43 6.42 -9.47
C LEU A 255 0.54 5.32 -8.41
N ALA A 256 -0.50 4.49 -8.32
CA ALA A 256 -0.46 3.21 -7.61
C ALA A 256 -0.27 2.05 -8.58
N ARG A 257 0.87 1.36 -8.48
CA ARG A 257 1.18 0.16 -9.24
C ARG A 257 1.34 -1.04 -8.31
N LEU A 258 0.42 -1.99 -8.41
CA LEU A 258 0.40 -3.19 -7.59
C LEU A 258 0.54 -4.43 -8.48
N THR A 259 1.44 -5.33 -8.11
CA THR A 259 1.71 -6.55 -8.86
C THR A 259 1.71 -7.75 -7.92
N SER A 260 0.81 -8.70 -8.14
CA SER A 260 0.75 -10.00 -7.47
C SER A 260 1.04 -11.10 -8.49
N THR A 261 2.21 -11.72 -8.41
CA THR A 261 2.66 -12.66 -9.46
C THR A 261 2.04 -14.05 -9.38
N THR A 262 1.49 -14.45 -8.23
CA THR A 262 0.78 -15.73 -8.07
C THR A 262 -0.56 -15.63 -7.35
N GLY A 263 -1.00 -14.43 -6.97
CA GLY A 263 -2.18 -14.22 -6.13
C GLY A 263 -3.17 -13.19 -6.69
N SER A 264 -4.12 -12.82 -5.84
CA SER A 264 -5.13 -11.78 -6.10
C SER A 264 -4.66 -10.43 -5.55
N ILE A 265 -5.29 -9.35 -6.01
CA ILE A 265 -5.18 -8.02 -5.41
C ILE A 265 -6.56 -7.63 -4.88
N THR A 266 -6.69 -7.34 -3.59
CA THR A 266 -7.97 -7.04 -2.93
C THR A 266 -7.85 -5.75 -2.13
N LEU A 267 -8.46 -4.68 -2.65
CA LEU A 267 -8.42 -3.32 -2.12
C LEU A 267 -9.85 -2.82 -1.84
N ASP A 268 -10.57 -3.50 -0.95
CA ASP A 268 -12.03 -3.31 -0.78
C ASP A 268 -12.41 -2.30 0.30
N ASN A 269 -11.46 -1.50 0.78
CA ASN A 269 -11.75 -0.48 1.78
C ASN A 269 -12.46 0.73 1.15
N ALA A 270 -13.57 1.17 1.73
CA ALA A 270 -14.38 2.27 1.19
C ALA A 270 -13.70 3.65 1.24
N ASP A 271 -12.66 3.79 2.05
CA ASP A 271 -11.90 5.04 2.23
C ASP A 271 -10.62 5.09 1.36
N ASN A 272 -10.43 4.10 0.49
CA ASN A 272 -9.39 4.16 -0.53
C ASN A 272 -9.55 5.40 -1.43
N ASN A 273 -8.42 6.00 -1.80
CA ASN A 273 -8.40 7.20 -2.63
C ASN A 273 -7.17 7.18 -3.54
N PHE A 274 -7.41 6.96 -4.82
CA PHE A 274 -6.40 6.86 -5.85
C PHE A 274 -6.62 7.86 -6.99
N ASP A 275 -5.56 8.55 -7.43
CA ASP A 275 -5.62 9.29 -8.70
C ASP A 275 -5.57 8.33 -9.90
N ILE A 276 -4.51 7.50 -9.98
CA ILE A 276 -4.29 6.53 -11.05
C ILE A 276 -3.92 5.16 -10.46
N VAL A 277 -4.53 4.10 -10.99
CA VAL A 277 -4.25 2.72 -10.60
C VAL A 277 -3.87 1.83 -11.78
N THR A 278 -2.87 0.99 -11.53
CA THR A 278 -2.48 -0.16 -12.35
C THR A 278 -2.39 -1.41 -11.49
N LEU A 279 -3.22 -2.41 -11.77
CA LEU A 279 -3.22 -3.70 -11.07
C LEU A 279 -2.75 -4.82 -12.00
N GLN A 280 -1.81 -5.63 -11.54
CA GLN A 280 -1.35 -6.82 -12.23
C GLN A 280 -1.51 -8.03 -11.31
N ALA A 281 -2.67 -8.70 -11.39
CA ALA A 281 -3.01 -9.83 -10.55
C ALA A 281 -2.99 -11.14 -11.36
N ALA A 282 -2.32 -12.17 -10.83
CA ALA A 282 -2.35 -13.50 -11.44
C ALA A 282 -3.75 -14.17 -11.35
N ASN A 283 -4.53 -13.80 -10.34
CA ASN A 283 -5.91 -14.26 -10.13
C ASN A 283 -6.88 -13.07 -10.26
N ASP A 284 -7.70 -12.83 -9.24
CA ASP A 284 -8.69 -11.75 -9.22
C ASP A 284 -8.08 -10.40 -8.79
N ALA A 285 -8.70 -9.32 -9.23
CA ALA A 285 -8.44 -7.96 -8.76
C ALA A 285 -9.74 -7.28 -8.33
N SER A 286 -9.79 -6.75 -7.11
CA SER A 286 -10.90 -5.96 -6.61
C SER A 286 -10.43 -4.63 -5.99
N LEU A 287 -11.21 -3.58 -6.23
CA LEU A 287 -10.95 -2.25 -5.72
C LEU A 287 -12.27 -1.50 -5.46
N VAL A 288 -12.34 -0.88 -4.30
CA VAL A 288 -13.31 0.17 -3.98
C VAL A 288 -12.56 1.50 -3.95
N GLU A 289 -13.11 2.51 -4.63
CA GLU A 289 -12.62 3.88 -4.68
C GLU A 289 -13.68 4.84 -4.11
N SER A 290 -13.26 5.73 -3.21
CA SER A 290 -14.14 6.71 -2.55
C SER A 290 -14.56 7.89 -3.44
N GLY A 291 -13.83 8.16 -4.52
CA GLY A 291 -14.03 9.28 -5.43
C GLY A 291 -13.81 8.93 -6.91
N GLU A 292 -13.17 9.85 -7.63
CA GLU A 292 -12.79 9.68 -9.05
C GLU A 292 -11.50 8.88 -9.16
N ILE A 293 -11.39 8.06 -10.21
CA ILE A 293 -10.19 7.25 -10.48
C ILE A 293 -9.92 7.10 -11.97
N THR A 294 -8.64 7.07 -12.32
CA THR A 294 -8.17 6.57 -13.61
C THR A 294 -7.59 5.16 -13.47
N ILE A 295 -8.09 4.21 -14.23
CA ILE A 295 -7.61 2.82 -14.24
C ILE A 295 -7.04 2.51 -15.61
N ARG A 296 -5.79 2.07 -15.65
CA ARG A 296 -5.09 1.74 -16.90
C ARG A 296 -4.06 0.64 -16.72
N GLU A 297 -3.72 0.00 -17.83
CA GLU A 297 -2.68 -1.04 -17.91
C GLU A 297 -2.91 -2.19 -16.92
N THR A 298 -4.18 -2.47 -16.62
CA THR A 298 -4.56 -3.43 -15.57
C THR A 298 -4.87 -4.79 -16.18
N ALA A 299 -4.31 -5.85 -15.62
CA ALA A 299 -4.66 -7.22 -15.97
C ALA A 299 -4.95 -8.07 -14.73
N ALA A 300 -6.03 -8.85 -14.81
CA ALA A 300 -6.38 -9.89 -13.86
C ALA A 300 -6.46 -11.23 -14.59
N GLY A 301 -5.85 -12.29 -14.05
CA GLY A 301 -6.01 -13.64 -14.61
C GLY A 301 -7.43 -14.21 -14.43
N GLY A 302 -8.17 -13.70 -13.45
CA GLY A 302 -9.57 -14.02 -13.15
C GLY A 302 -10.49 -12.82 -13.33
N ALA A 303 -11.29 -12.51 -12.30
CA ALA A 303 -12.23 -11.39 -12.32
C ALA A 303 -11.56 -10.05 -12.00
N LEU A 304 -11.98 -8.99 -12.70
CA LEU A 304 -11.68 -7.60 -12.37
C LEU A 304 -12.97 -6.91 -11.89
N ASN A 305 -13.04 -6.56 -10.61
CA ASN A 305 -14.21 -5.93 -10.00
C ASN A 305 -13.83 -4.58 -9.39
N ILE A 306 -14.22 -3.48 -10.05
CA ILE A 306 -13.89 -2.14 -9.57
C ILE A 306 -15.17 -1.34 -9.32
N SER A 307 -15.23 -0.68 -8.18
CA SER A 307 -16.28 0.29 -7.85
C SER A 307 -15.65 1.65 -7.51
N SER A 308 -16.28 2.72 -7.97
CA SER A 308 -15.91 4.09 -7.65
C SER A 308 -17.16 4.89 -7.29
N ASN A 309 -17.04 5.82 -6.35
CA ASN A 309 -18.13 6.75 -6.03
C ASN A 309 -18.05 8.08 -6.82
N GLY A 310 -17.07 8.24 -7.70
CA GLY A 310 -16.95 9.30 -8.68
C GLY A 310 -16.79 8.74 -10.10
N ASN A 311 -16.33 9.58 -11.03
CA ASN A 311 -16.07 9.15 -12.41
C ASN A 311 -14.98 8.07 -12.44
N MET A 312 -15.13 7.13 -13.37
CA MET A 312 -14.15 6.09 -13.63
C MET A 312 -13.61 6.26 -15.05
N LEU A 313 -12.38 6.75 -15.17
CA LEU A 313 -11.69 6.87 -16.45
C LEU A 313 -10.99 5.55 -16.76
N VAL A 314 -11.31 4.92 -17.89
CA VAL A 314 -10.86 3.56 -18.20
C VAL A 314 -9.96 3.52 -19.42
N GLY A 315 -8.78 2.93 -19.27
CA GLY A 315 -7.81 2.64 -20.32
C GLY A 315 -7.82 1.17 -20.75
N ASP A 316 -6.64 0.61 -20.98
CA ASP A 316 -6.45 -0.81 -21.34
C ASP A 316 -6.61 -1.72 -20.12
N LEU A 317 -7.64 -2.58 -20.15
CA LEU A 317 -8.00 -3.50 -19.08
C LEU A 317 -8.23 -4.91 -19.64
N THR A 318 -7.59 -5.93 -19.06
CA THR A 318 -7.78 -7.34 -19.45
C THR A 318 -8.17 -8.21 -18.25
N ALA A 319 -9.20 -9.05 -18.41
CA ALA A 319 -9.63 -9.99 -17.38
C ALA A 319 -10.37 -11.19 -17.97
N GLU A 320 -10.63 -12.25 -17.19
CA GLU A 320 -11.58 -13.30 -17.59
C GLU A 320 -13.01 -12.73 -17.61
N THR A 321 -13.37 -12.00 -16.55
CA THR A 321 -14.63 -11.26 -16.41
C THR A 321 -14.37 -9.89 -15.83
N MET A 322 -15.19 -8.92 -16.19
CA MET A 322 -15.01 -7.53 -15.78
C MET A 322 -16.32 -6.92 -15.29
N THR A 323 -16.29 -6.32 -14.11
CA THR A 323 -17.37 -5.54 -13.53
C THR A 323 -16.84 -4.17 -13.13
N LEU A 324 -17.31 -3.12 -13.79
CA LEU A 324 -16.96 -1.73 -13.50
C LEU A 324 -18.22 -0.98 -13.06
N GLN A 325 -18.18 -0.39 -11.87
CA GLN A 325 -19.32 0.29 -11.27
C GLN A 325 -18.92 1.70 -10.83
N SER A 326 -19.58 2.71 -11.37
CA SER A 326 -19.47 4.11 -10.93
C SER A 326 -20.78 4.54 -10.29
N ASP A 327 -20.82 4.54 -8.95
CA ASP A 327 -22.07 4.67 -8.18
C ASP A 327 -22.73 6.04 -8.29
N SER A 328 -21.93 7.10 -8.32
CA SER A 328 -22.42 8.47 -8.47
C SER A 328 -21.87 9.18 -9.72
N GLY A 329 -20.99 8.52 -10.49
CA GLY A 329 -20.31 9.11 -11.64
C GLY A 329 -20.65 8.46 -12.97
N ALA A 330 -19.82 8.76 -13.97
CA ALA A 330 -19.81 8.15 -15.28
C ALA A 330 -18.62 7.17 -15.44
N ILE A 331 -18.75 6.21 -16.35
CA ILE A 331 -17.60 5.46 -16.87
C ILE A 331 -17.17 6.14 -18.17
N VAL A 332 -15.92 6.62 -18.23
CA VAL A 332 -15.44 7.54 -19.27
C VAL A 332 -14.28 6.92 -20.03
N ASP A 333 -14.30 7.03 -21.35
CA ASP A 333 -13.21 6.59 -22.21
C ASP A 333 -11.92 7.39 -21.91
N ALA A 334 -10.84 6.68 -21.62
CA ALA A 334 -9.50 7.23 -21.48
C ALA A 334 -8.51 6.40 -22.32
N SER A 335 -8.82 6.22 -23.61
CA SER A 335 -8.20 5.23 -24.49
C SER A 335 -8.52 3.80 -24.07
N SER A 336 -9.81 3.56 -23.85
CA SER A 336 -10.34 2.29 -23.36
C SER A 336 -10.07 1.14 -24.34
N PHE A 337 -9.72 -0.01 -23.78
CA PHE A 337 -9.78 -1.31 -24.44
C PHE A 337 -10.08 -2.36 -23.38
N LEU A 338 -11.34 -2.79 -23.28
CA LEU A 338 -11.79 -3.74 -22.26
C LEU A 338 -11.89 -5.14 -22.86
N ALA A 339 -10.90 -6.01 -22.58
CA ALA A 339 -10.85 -7.37 -23.08
C ALA A 339 -11.24 -8.37 -21.98
N ALA A 340 -12.44 -8.94 -22.08
CA ALA A 340 -12.93 -9.98 -21.18
C ALA A 340 -14.04 -10.80 -21.81
N SER A 341 -14.23 -12.05 -21.39
CA SER A 341 -15.33 -12.89 -21.89
C SER A 341 -16.71 -12.28 -21.60
N THR A 342 -16.81 -11.60 -20.45
CA THR A 342 -17.98 -10.86 -19.99
C THR A 342 -17.57 -9.50 -19.47
N VAL A 343 -18.24 -8.44 -19.93
CA VAL A 343 -18.09 -7.07 -19.43
C VAL A 343 -19.43 -6.59 -18.89
N THR A 344 -19.43 -6.15 -17.63
CA THR A 344 -20.56 -5.51 -16.96
C THR A 344 -20.17 -4.09 -16.55
N LEU A 345 -20.90 -3.11 -17.05
CA LEU A 345 -20.71 -1.69 -16.78
C LEU A 345 -21.96 -1.14 -16.07
N SER A 346 -21.76 -0.41 -14.99
CA SER A 346 -22.84 0.28 -14.28
C SER A 346 -22.42 1.69 -13.95
N ALA A 347 -23.24 2.68 -14.28
CA ALA A 347 -22.97 4.08 -13.99
C ALA A 347 -24.23 4.83 -13.56
N ALA A 348 -24.05 5.94 -12.86
CA ALA A 348 -25.13 6.89 -12.62
C ALA A 348 -25.32 7.85 -13.80
N SER A 349 -24.22 8.35 -14.38
CA SER A 349 -24.20 9.55 -15.22
C SER A 349 -23.55 9.35 -16.60
N GLY A 350 -23.64 8.14 -17.16
CA GLY A 350 -23.21 7.81 -18.51
C GLY A 350 -22.14 6.72 -18.57
N ILE A 351 -22.08 6.04 -19.72
CA ILE A 351 -21.07 5.04 -20.06
C ILE A 351 -20.54 5.42 -21.45
N GLY A 352 -19.33 5.99 -21.50
CA GLY A 352 -18.78 6.61 -22.70
C GLY A 352 -19.34 8.03 -22.96
N GLY A 353 -18.72 8.71 -23.92
CA GLY A 353 -19.17 9.99 -24.48
C GLY A 353 -20.02 9.81 -25.73
N GLY A 354 -20.48 10.91 -26.34
CA GLY A 354 -21.23 10.89 -27.60
C GLY A 354 -22.66 11.41 -27.47
N THR A 355 -23.25 11.76 -28.62
CA THR A 355 -24.57 12.39 -28.70
C THR A 355 -25.37 11.92 -29.91
N VAL A 356 -26.69 11.89 -29.75
CA VAL A 356 -27.64 11.65 -30.84
C VAL A 356 -28.50 12.91 -31.01
N SER A 357 -28.46 13.53 -32.19
CA SER A 357 -29.36 14.62 -32.56
C SER A 357 -30.41 14.16 -33.56
N HIS A 358 -31.64 14.67 -33.42
CA HIS A 358 -32.75 14.35 -34.31
C HIS A 358 -32.91 15.41 -35.40
N VAL A 359 -33.30 14.97 -36.60
CA VAL A 359 -33.72 15.90 -37.65
C VAL A 359 -35.02 16.56 -37.22
N SER A 360 -35.06 17.88 -37.13
CA SER A 360 -36.27 18.61 -36.73
C SER A 360 -37.42 18.32 -37.70
N GLY A 361 -38.46 17.62 -37.23
CA GLY A 361 -39.70 17.38 -37.98
C GLY A 361 -39.70 16.16 -38.92
N SER A 362 -38.72 15.24 -38.83
CA SER A 362 -38.66 14.00 -39.63
C SER A 362 -38.21 12.80 -38.78
N GLU A 363 -38.45 11.58 -39.28
CA GLU A 363 -37.80 10.38 -38.74
C GLU A 363 -36.32 10.33 -39.19
N GLY A 364 -35.38 10.22 -38.25
CA GLY A 364 -33.95 10.06 -38.54
C GLY A 364 -33.02 10.89 -37.63
N PHE A 365 -31.75 10.50 -37.63
CA PHE A 365 -30.68 11.19 -36.90
C PHE A 365 -30.00 12.24 -37.79
N ASP A 366 -29.83 13.46 -37.28
CA ASP A 366 -29.16 14.58 -37.97
C ASP A 366 -27.65 14.52 -37.78
N ASN A 367 -27.23 14.29 -36.52
CA ASN A 367 -25.84 14.12 -36.14
C ASN A 367 -25.72 12.96 -35.16
N LEU A 368 -24.74 12.09 -35.41
CA LEU A 368 -24.37 10.99 -34.53
C LEU A 368 -22.89 11.14 -34.20
N ASP A 369 -22.61 11.52 -32.96
CA ASP A 369 -21.25 11.56 -32.44
C ASP A 369 -20.97 10.29 -31.65
N THR A 370 -20.09 9.44 -32.18
CA THR A 370 -19.65 8.21 -31.54
C THR A 370 -18.31 8.37 -30.83
N SER A 371 -17.75 9.58 -30.74
CA SER A 371 -16.49 9.82 -30.04
C SER A 371 -16.62 9.55 -28.54
N GLY A 372 -15.53 9.08 -27.92
CA GLY A 372 -15.51 8.69 -26.51
C GLY A 372 -16.28 7.41 -26.18
N ALA A 373 -16.56 6.55 -27.17
CA ALA A 373 -17.13 5.23 -26.92
C ALA A 373 -16.20 4.38 -26.03
N ILE A 374 -16.79 3.60 -25.13
CA ILE A 374 -16.04 2.54 -24.42
C ILE A 374 -15.76 1.42 -25.41
N ASN A 375 -14.49 1.14 -25.69
CA ASN A 375 -14.12 0.07 -26.61
C ASN A 375 -13.97 -1.26 -25.86
N THR A 376 -14.61 -2.30 -26.38
CA THR A 376 -14.63 -3.62 -25.76
C THR A 376 -14.27 -4.71 -26.76
N GLN A 377 -13.71 -5.80 -26.24
CA GLN A 377 -13.65 -7.09 -26.91
C GLN A 377 -14.28 -8.10 -25.95
N THR A 378 -15.60 -8.29 -26.08
CA THR A 378 -16.35 -9.17 -25.20
C THR A 378 -17.40 -10.00 -25.94
N ALA A 379 -17.64 -11.21 -25.41
CA ALA A 379 -18.69 -12.09 -25.90
C ALA A 379 -20.03 -11.83 -25.21
N THR A 380 -20.03 -11.28 -23.99
CA THR A 380 -21.25 -10.96 -23.24
C THR A 380 -21.16 -9.57 -22.64
N LEU A 381 -22.15 -8.71 -22.93
CA LEU A 381 -22.20 -7.34 -22.46
C LEU A 381 -23.45 -7.06 -21.63
N SER A 382 -23.23 -6.37 -20.52
CA SER A 382 -24.25 -5.74 -19.70
C SER A 382 -23.81 -4.28 -19.45
N ALA A 383 -24.66 -3.30 -19.73
CA ALA A 383 -24.37 -1.90 -19.45
C ALA A 383 -25.63 -1.19 -18.95
N ILE A 384 -25.57 -0.65 -17.73
CA ILE A 384 -26.71 -0.01 -17.07
C ILE A 384 -26.33 1.40 -16.66
N ASN A 385 -27.06 2.38 -17.17
CA ASN A 385 -26.99 3.76 -16.74
C ASN A 385 -28.34 4.22 -16.17
N THR A 386 -28.31 4.83 -14.98
CA THR A 386 -29.55 4.98 -14.18
C THR A 386 -30.17 6.37 -14.18
N THR A 387 -29.39 7.44 -14.38
CA THR A 387 -29.92 8.81 -14.24
C THR A 387 -30.03 9.57 -15.57
N SER A 388 -28.90 9.79 -16.23
CA SER A 388 -28.77 10.66 -17.40
C SER A 388 -27.46 10.37 -18.14
N GLY A 389 -27.33 10.87 -19.36
CA GLY A 389 -26.16 10.66 -20.20
C GLY A 389 -26.39 9.62 -21.28
N THR A 390 -25.32 9.24 -21.96
CA THR A 390 -25.32 8.31 -23.08
C THR A 390 -24.72 6.97 -22.63
N VAL A 391 -25.18 5.87 -23.20
CA VAL A 391 -24.44 4.60 -23.21
C VAL A 391 -23.88 4.43 -24.61
N ASN A 392 -22.58 4.67 -24.80
CA ASN A 392 -21.88 4.56 -26.08
C ASN A 392 -20.77 3.50 -25.99
N ILE A 393 -20.97 2.39 -26.68
CA ILE A 393 -20.07 1.22 -26.61
C ILE A 393 -19.72 0.77 -28.03
N ASN A 394 -18.44 0.49 -28.24
CA ASN A 394 -17.92 -0.08 -29.48
C ASN A 394 -17.28 -1.44 -29.20
N ASN A 395 -17.97 -2.51 -29.59
CA ASN A 395 -17.49 -3.88 -29.39
C ASN A 395 -16.87 -4.47 -30.67
N SER A 396 -15.89 -5.34 -30.48
CA SER A 396 -15.33 -6.17 -31.54
C SER A 396 -15.64 -7.65 -31.34
N GLY A 397 -16.12 -8.31 -32.40
CA GLY A 397 -16.46 -9.74 -32.38
C GLY A 397 -17.95 -10.04 -32.16
N GLU A 398 -18.25 -11.32 -31.94
CA GLU A 398 -19.59 -11.82 -31.64
C GLU A 398 -20.06 -11.31 -30.28
N LEU A 399 -21.29 -10.81 -30.20
CA LEU A 399 -21.78 -10.13 -29.01
C LEU A 399 -23.15 -10.67 -28.55
N ASN A 400 -23.22 -11.14 -27.32
CA ASN A 400 -24.47 -11.38 -26.60
C ASN A 400 -24.78 -10.19 -25.69
N VAL A 401 -25.81 -9.42 -26.01
CA VAL A 401 -26.30 -8.33 -25.17
C VAL A 401 -27.31 -8.92 -24.19
N ARG A 402 -26.94 -8.94 -22.91
CA ARG A 402 -27.78 -9.45 -21.82
C ARG A 402 -28.67 -8.37 -21.23
N ASP A 403 -28.13 -7.18 -21.05
CA ASP A 403 -28.84 -6.08 -20.41
C ASP A 403 -28.22 -4.73 -20.76
N LEU A 404 -28.91 -3.91 -21.55
CA LEU A 404 -28.44 -2.60 -22.02
C LEU A 404 -29.50 -1.54 -21.69
N ARG A 405 -29.28 -0.82 -20.59
CA ARG A 405 -30.28 0.10 -20.03
C ARG A 405 -29.72 1.50 -19.93
N ASN A 406 -30.51 2.47 -20.35
CA ASN A 406 -30.21 3.88 -20.16
C ASN A 406 -31.48 4.69 -19.95
N ARG A 407 -31.36 5.77 -19.20
CA ARG A 407 -32.31 6.89 -19.22
C ARG A 407 -31.74 8.00 -20.11
N GLY A 408 -31.71 7.73 -21.41
CA GLY A 408 -31.03 8.56 -22.39
C GLY A 408 -30.62 7.73 -23.60
N ASP A 409 -29.73 8.28 -24.43
CA ASP A 409 -29.37 7.66 -25.70
C ASP A 409 -28.48 6.43 -25.52
N ILE A 410 -28.70 5.41 -26.34
CA ILE A 410 -27.91 4.19 -26.42
C ILE A 410 -27.32 4.13 -27.83
N ILE A 411 -25.99 4.07 -27.92
CA ILE A 411 -25.22 3.88 -29.14
C ILE A 411 -24.41 2.59 -28.96
N LEU A 412 -24.73 1.56 -29.74
CA LEU A 412 -23.98 0.31 -29.75
C LEU A 412 -23.41 0.07 -31.15
N LYS A 413 -22.08 0.05 -31.25
CA LYS A 413 -21.37 -0.36 -32.44
C LYS A 413 -20.79 -1.76 -32.25
N ASN A 414 -20.91 -2.63 -33.26
CA ASN A 414 -20.32 -3.97 -33.24
C ASN A 414 -19.76 -4.37 -34.62
N SER A 415 -18.74 -5.24 -34.64
CA SER A 415 -18.18 -5.80 -35.88
C SER A 415 -18.56 -7.27 -36.18
N GLY A 416 -19.13 -8.01 -35.24
CA GLY A 416 -19.65 -9.38 -35.41
C GLY A 416 -21.18 -9.49 -35.34
N ASP A 417 -21.75 -10.70 -35.26
CA ASP A 417 -23.20 -10.83 -35.05
C ASP A 417 -23.58 -10.38 -33.62
N ILE A 418 -24.76 -9.77 -33.50
CA ILE A 418 -25.34 -9.37 -32.21
C ILE A 418 -26.52 -10.29 -31.90
N LEU A 419 -26.47 -10.94 -30.73
CA LEU A 419 -27.58 -11.65 -30.11
C LEU A 419 -28.15 -10.80 -28.96
N LEU A 420 -29.45 -10.50 -29.04
CA LEU A 420 -30.20 -9.83 -27.98
C LEU A 420 -30.93 -10.88 -27.14
N GLN A 421 -30.54 -11.02 -25.88
CA GLN A 421 -31.12 -12.00 -24.98
C GLN A 421 -32.21 -11.38 -24.09
N ALA A 422 -33.43 -11.87 -24.19
CA ALA A 422 -34.48 -11.53 -23.23
C ALA A 422 -34.17 -12.21 -21.88
N THR A 423 -34.27 -11.45 -20.79
CA THR A 423 -34.11 -11.97 -19.42
C THR A 423 -35.48 -12.06 -18.74
N GLN A 424 -35.73 -13.11 -17.96
CA GLN A 424 -36.94 -13.19 -17.15
C GLN A 424 -36.75 -12.39 -15.85
N GLY A 425 -37.57 -11.37 -15.63
CA GLY A 425 -37.64 -10.62 -14.38
C GLY A 425 -39.06 -10.62 -13.82
N SER A 426 -39.25 -11.03 -12.56
CA SER A 426 -40.55 -10.96 -11.84
C SER A 426 -41.77 -11.46 -12.63
N GLY A 427 -41.62 -12.51 -13.44
CA GLY A 427 -42.71 -13.09 -14.24
C GLY A 427 -42.98 -12.41 -15.59
N ALA A 428 -42.19 -11.40 -15.98
CA ALA A 428 -42.23 -10.75 -17.29
C ALA A 428 -40.89 -10.94 -18.04
N LEU A 429 -40.96 -11.01 -19.38
CA LEU A 429 -39.77 -10.93 -20.23
C LEU A 429 -39.33 -9.47 -20.29
N ILE A 430 -38.09 -9.21 -19.89
CA ILE A 430 -37.41 -7.93 -20.03
C ILE A 430 -36.54 -8.03 -21.29
N GLY A 431 -36.75 -7.10 -22.22
CA GLY A 431 -35.93 -7.02 -23.44
C GLY A 431 -34.48 -6.71 -23.12
N ALA A 432 -33.57 -7.10 -24.00
CA ALA A 432 -32.14 -6.85 -23.83
C ALA A 432 -31.77 -5.36 -23.82
N ILE A 433 -32.63 -4.47 -24.34
CA ILE A 433 -32.39 -3.04 -24.47
C ILE A 433 -33.58 -2.25 -23.94
N ASP A 434 -33.31 -1.26 -23.08
CA ASP A 434 -34.29 -0.31 -22.54
C ASP A 434 -33.69 1.11 -22.44
N ALA A 435 -34.06 2.01 -23.36
CA ALA A 435 -33.62 3.41 -23.39
C ALA A 435 -34.55 4.38 -22.63
N ASN A 436 -35.56 3.87 -21.93
CA ASN A 436 -36.40 4.64 -21.00
C ASN A 436 -36.33 4.05 -19.58
N TYR A 437 -35.16 3.53 -19.20
CA TYR A 437 -35.00 2.82 -17.94
C TYR A 437 -35.35 3.72 -16.74
N GLY A 438 -36.22 3.21 -15.86
CA GLY A 438 -36.75 3.96 -14.71
C GLY A 438 -37.73 5.10 -15.07
N GLY A 439 -38.02 5.31 -16.36
CA GLY A 439 -38.97 6.29 -16.86
C GLY A 439 -40.41 5.76 -16.91
N ASN A 440 -41.38 6.68 -16.95
CA ASN A 440 -42.78 6.31 -17.16
C ASN A 440 -43.03 6.04 -18.65
N THR A 441 -43.35 4.80 -19.00
CA THR A 441 -43.64 4.37 -20.38
C THR A 441 -44.88 5.02 -21.00
N SER A 442 -45.75 5.64 -20.19
CA SER A 442 -46.91 6.40 -20.65
C SER A 442 -46.66 7.90 -20.77
N SER A 443 -45.45 8.37 -20.48
CA SER A 443 -45.06 9.78 -20.55
C SER A 443 -44.55 10.10 -21.96
N SER A 444 -45.02 11.19 -22.57
CA SER A 444 -44.49 11.71 -23.84
C SER A 444 -43.11 12.39 -23.69
N VAL A 445 -42.49 12.27 -22.51
CA VAL A 445 -41.15 12.79 -22.22
C VAL A 445 -40.13 11.80 -22.77
N TYR A 446 -39.30 12.28 -23.68
CA TYR A 446 -38.23 11.59 -24.41
C TYR A 446 -37.80 10.24 -23.80
N ALA A 447 -38.25 9.15 -24.41
CA ALA A 447 -37.54 7.87 -24.34
C ALA A 447 -36.26 8.05 -25.16
N GLY A 448 -35.10 7.71 -24.59
CA GLY A 448 -33.82 7.85 -25.27
C GLY A 448 -33.78 7.19 -26.64
N SER A 449 -32.91 7.67 -27.51
CA SER A 449 -32.69 7.04 -28.82
C SER A 449 -31.92 5.74 -28.67
N VAL A 450 -32.22 4.76 -29.51
CA VAL A 450 -31.39 3.54 -29.64
C VAL A 450 -30.81 3.49 -31.04
N VAL A 451 -29.49 3.48 -31.12
CA VAL A 451 -28.71 3.36 -32.37
C VAL A 451 -27.87 2.10 -32.30
N ILE A 452 -28.14 1.14 -33.18
CA ILE A 452 -27.33 -0.09 -33.31
C ILE A 452 -26.66 -0.05 -34.68
N LEU A 453 -25.33 0.05 -34.67
CA LEU A 453 -24.49 0.03 -35.86
C LEU A 453 -23.76 -1.31 -35.90
N ASN A 454 -24.24 -2.25 -36.72
CA ASN A 454 -23.53 -3.51 -36.93
C ASN A 454 -22.89 -3.58 -38.31
N GLU A 455 -21.60 -3.93 -38.35
CA GLU A 455 -20.82 -4.09 -39.58
C GLU A 455 -20.89 -5.53 -40.15
N SER A 456 -21.48 -6.50 -39.43
CA SER A 456 -21.69 -7.88 -39.91
C SER A 456 -22.86 -8.03 -40.89
N ALA A 457 -22.76 -9.01 -41.81
CA ALA A 457 -23.74 -9.30 -42.85
C ALA A 457 -25.04 -9.98 -42.36
N ASN A 458 -25.14 -10.47 -41.11
CA ASN A 458 -26.27 -11.27 -40.60
C ASN A 458 -26.86 -10.74 -39.26
N SER A 459 -27.45 -9.55 -39.30
CA SER A 459 -26.91 -8.40 -38.58
C SER A 459 -27.46 -8.07 -37.18
N VAL A 460 -28.59 -8.59 -36.70
CA VAL A 460 -29.02 -8.52 -35.28
C VAL A 460 -30.06 -9.61 -35.08
N ARG A 461 -29.98 -10.40 -34.01
CA ARG A 461 -30.92 -11.51 -33.75
C ARG A 461 -31.46 -11.44 -32.33
N THR A 462 -32.69 -11.86 -32.11
CA THR A 462 -33.28 -11.98 -30.76
C THR A 462 -33.42 -13.47 -30.39
N ALA A 463 -33.14 -13.81 -29.13
CA ALA A 463 -33.26 -15.19 -28.62
C ALA A 463 -34.65 -15.54 -28.04
N GLY A 464 -35.64 -14.65 -28.19
CA GLY A 464 -36.98 -14.76 -27.61
C GLY A 464 -37.98 -13.89 -28.34
#